data_AF-A0A522EBB1-F1
#
_entry.id   AF-A0A522EBB1-F1
#
_cell.length_a   1.000
_cell.length_b   1.000
_cell.length_c   1.000
_cell.angle_alpha   90.00
_cell.angle_beta   90.00
_cell.angle_gamma   90.00
#
_symmetry.space_group_name_H-M   'P 1'
#
loop_
_entity.id
_entity.type
_entity.pdbx_description
1 polymer ?
#
loop_
_entity_poly.entity_id
_entity_poly.type
_entity_poly.pdbx_seq_one_letter_code
_entity_poly.pdbx_strand_id
1 'polypeptide(L)' 'MTVAQLYDIYLQYPSVQTDTRKLKAGDIFFALKGPSFNGNSFAQKAMESGAASVVID' A
#
# COMPACT_ATOMS: atom_id res chain seq x y z
N MET A 1 5.09 9.13 -9.96
CA MET A 1 4.29 9.79 -8.92
C MET A 1 5.21 10.64 -8.07
N THR A 2 4.87 11.89 -7.79
CA THR A 2 5.64 12.74 -6.87
C THR A 2 5.14 12.57 -5.44
N VAL A 3 5.91 13.05 -4.45
CA VAL A 3 5.48 13.05 -3.04
C VAL A 3 4.19 13.87 -2.85
N ALA A 4 4.04 15.00 -3.56
CA ALA A 4 2.83 15.81 -3.51
C ALA A 4 1.60 15.03 -3.99
N GLN A 5 1.70 14.33 -5.12
CA GLN A 5 0.61 13.50 -5.64
C GLN A 5 0.25 12.35 -4.70
N LEU A 6 1.24 11.71 -4.07
CA LEU A 6 0.99 10.68 -3.07
C LEU A 6 0.31 11.25 -1.81
N TYR A 7 0.68 12.46 -1.41
CA TYR A 7 0.05 13.14 -0.28
C TYR A 7 -1.42 13.47 -0.55
N ASP A 8 -1.78 13.87 -1.78
CA ASP A 8 -3.18 14.08 -2.18
C ASP A 8 -4.01 12.81 -2.08
N ILE A 9 -3.42 11.64 -2.37
CA ILE A 9 -4.06 10.33 -2.18
C ILE A 9 -4.20 10.02 -0.69
N TYR A 10 -3.16 10.26 0.11
CA TYR A 10 -3.21 10.08 1.56
C TYR A 10 -4.27 10.96 2.23
N LEU A 11 -4.47 12.19 1.78
CA LEU A 11 -5.52 13.06 2.30
C LEU A 11 -6.94 12.49 2.06
N GLN A 12 -7.15 11.74 0.97
CA GLN A 12 -8.40 11.03 0.70
C GLN A 12 -8.52 9.71 1.47
N TYR A 13 -7.39 9.04 1.70
CA TYR A 13 -7.27 7.74 2.35
C TYR A 13 -6.20 7.78 3.46
N PRO A 14 -6.49 8.40 4.62
CA PRO A 14 -5.48 8.68 5.66
C PRO A 14 -5.14 7.46 6.52
N SER A 15 -5.08 6.28 5.90
CA SER A 15 -4.75 5.00 6.54
C SER A 15 -3.72 4.26 5.70
N VAL A 16 -2.68 3.75 6.35
CA VAL A 16 -1.54 3.12 5.70
C VAL A 16 -1.29 1.74 6.33
N GLN A 17 -1.01 0.76 5.49
CA GLN A 17 -0.65 -0.58 5.92
C GLN A 17 0.54 -1.13 5.12
N THR A 18 1.43 -1.89 5.77
CA THR A 18 2.58 -2.54 5.11
C THR A 18 2.47 -4.07 5.14
N ASP A 19 1.45 -4.60 5.81
CA ASP A 19 1.16 -6.03 5.92
C ASP A 19 -0.25 -6.34 5.40
N THR A 20 -0.34 -7.06 4.28
CA THR A 20 -1.64 -7.45 3.68
C THR A 20 -2.53 -8.28 4.61
N ARG A 21 -1.97 -8.91 5.65
CA ARG A 21 -2.76 -9.66 6.65
C ARG A 21 -3.57 -8.76 7.58
N LYS A 22 -3.20 -7.48 7.67
CA LYS A 22 -3.85 -6.47 8.53
C LYS A 22 -4.54 -5.38 7.72
N LEU A 23 -4.54 -5.52 6.39
CA LEU A 23 -5.07 -4.53 5.46
C LEU A 23 -6.59 -4.45 5.56
N LYS A 24 -7.09 -3.22 5.54
CA LYS A 24 -8.52 -2.90 5.51
C LYS A 24 -8.85 -2.19 4.20
N ALA A 25 -10.11 -2.30 3.80
CA ALA A 25 -10.61 -1.55 2.65
C ALA A 25 -10.37 -0.04 2.87
N GLY A 26 -9.80 0.63 1.87
CA GLY A 26 -9.41 2.04 1.95
C GLY A 26 -8.00 2.31 2.44
N ASP A 27 -7.23 1.31 2.88
CA ASP A 27 -5.82 1.50 3.24
C ASP A 27 -4.96 1.74 1.99
N ILE A 28 -3.92 2.56 2.13
CA ILE A 28 -2.81 2.62 1.18
C ILE A 28 -1.79 1.56 1.59
N PHE A 29 -1.54 0.59 0.71
CA PHE A 29 -0.55 -0.45 0.95
C PHE A 29 0.84 0.00 0.49
N PHE A 30 1.83 -0.05 1.37
CA PHE A 30 3.24 0.16 1.02
C PHE A 30 4.00 -1.17 1.06
N ALA A 31 4.44 -1.60 -0.11
CA ALA A 31 5.20 -2.82 -0.29
C ALA A 31 6.65 -2.64 0.12
N LEU A 32 6.96 -2.94 1.38
CA LEU A 32 8.34 -2.90 1.87
C LEU A 32 9.14 -4.11 1.40
N LYS A 33 10.41 -3.89 1.06
CA LYS A 33 11.37 -4.92 0.68
C LYS A 33 12.52 -4.96 1.68
N GLY A 34 12.87 -6.16 2.12
CA GLY A 34 13.99 -6.43 3.02
C GLY A 34 14.81 -7.64 2.52
N PRO A 35 15.85 -8.05 3.26
CA PRO A 35 16.74 -9.13 2.84
C PRO A 35 16.05 -10.48 2.59
N SER A 36 15.00 -10.77 3.36
CA SER A 36 14.26 -12.05 3.30
C SER A 36 12.78 -11.88 2.93
N PHE A 37 12.34 -10.68 2.56
CA PHE A 37 10.93 -10.37 2.33
C PHE A 37 10.77 -9.40 1.17
N ASN A 38 9.78 -9.62 0.32
CA ASN A 38 9.43 -8.71 -0.76
C ASN A 38 7.92 -8.43 -0.75
N GLY A 39 7.54 -7.23 -0.30
CA GLY A 39 6.17 -6.75 -0.28
C GLY A 39 5.52 -6.68 -1.66
N ASN A 40 6.31 -6.50 -2.73
CA ASN A 40 5.78 -6.33 -4.10
C ASN A 40 5.01 -7.58 -4.56
N SER A 41 5.42 -8.77 -4.08
CA SER A 41 4.73 -10.03 -4.35
C SER A 41 3.29 -10.06 -3.80
N PHE A 42 2.92 -9.13 -2.92
CA PHE A 42 1.60 -9.03 -2.31
C PHE A 42 0.77 -7.85 -2.86
N ALA A 43 1.24 -7.15 -3.90
CA ALA A 43 0.54 -5.99 -4.47
C ALA A 43 -0.87 -6.36 -4.98
N GLN A 44 -0.98 -7.47 -5.71
CA GLN A 44 -2.26 -7.96 -6.19
C GLN A 44 -3.21 -8.29 -5.03
N LYS A 45 -2.73 -9.00 -4.02
CA LYS A 45 -3.51 -9.34 -2.83
C LYS A 45 -4.01 -8.09 -2.08
N ALA A 46 -3.19 -7.04 -2.00
CA ALA A 46 -3.58 -5.78 -1.39
C ALA A 46 -4.75 -5.12 -2.15
N MET A 47 -4.69 -5.10 -3.48
CA MET A 47 -5.79 -4.60 -4.32
C MET A 47 -7.07 -5.42 -4.12
N GLU A 48 -6.97 -6.75 -4.15
CA GLU A 48 -8.11 -7.66 -3.92
C GLU A 48 -8.72 -7.50 -2.51
N SER A 49 -7.90 -7.10 -1.53
CA SER A 49 -8.33 -6.85 -0.14
C SER A 49 -8.91 -5.44 0.06
N GLY A 50 -9.04 -4.64 -1.01
CA GLY A 50 -9.69 -3.33 -0.99
C GLY A 50 -8.75 -2.16 -0.72
N ALA A 51 -7.43 -2.30 -0.92
CA ALA A 51 -6.51 -1.17 -0.82
C ALA A 51 -6.93 -0.04 -1.77
N ALA A 52 -6.91 1.20 -1.29
CA ALA A 52 -7.18 2.37 -2.11
C ALA A 52 -6.05 2.66 -3.11
N SER A 53 -4.82 2.31 -2.74
CA SER A 53 -3.64 2.45 -3.58
C SER A 53 -2.55 1.50 -3.09
N VAL A 54 -1.66 1.10 -4.01
CA VAL A 54 -0.53 0.22 -3.72
C VAL A 54 0.76 0.88 -4.20
N VAL A 55 1.68 1.14 -3.28
CA VAL A 55 3.00 1.74 -3.54
C VAL A 55 4.05 0.64 -3.53
N ILE A 56 4.73 0.45 -4.67
CA ILE A 56 5.80 -0.54 -4.91
C ILE A 56 7.07 0.16 -5.39
N ASP A 57 8.22 -0.52 -5.30
CA ASP A 57 9.49 -0.11 -5.92
C ASP A 57 9.64 -0.52 -7.39
#